data_AF-A0A7Z9Q2C9-F1
#
_entry.id   AF-A0A7Z9Q2C9-F1
#
_cell.length_a   1.000
_cell.length_b   1.000
_cell.length_c   1.000
_cell.angle_alpha   90.00
_cell.angle_beta   90.00
_cell.angle_gamma   90.00
#
_symmetry.space_group_name_H-M   'P 1'
#
loop_
_entity.id
_entity.type
_entity.pdbx_description
1 polymer ?
#
loop_
_entity_poly.entity_id
_entity_poly.type
_entity_poly.pdbx_seq_one_letter_code
_entity_poly.pdbx_strand_id
1 'polypeptide(L)'
;MVAVIDDYYHHAKSETLYVKDNEGIPAVELRLFNQNVDQKIWLTPVLGTMNLGPASLSFTRLPNKKAEAQFREGAKEVGRGLVQLLLNDAPQVVDLDKLNIGEPFPLEHEGATLELVEYLPHATVENDQLISKSPDPHNPAVKLLLKTPQGEQEWLLFALLPELNTRVSNSGENFDASLLYTREENKGDRSLELGLTKQGELLYRVDGKQAKPIAQGDTVKTGWMNLQAELVTYHPKARKEKLMKEVHPKKGKEDKAPGPAIRMSINGLQGGKPFWLERGDIRKMMDDSGKELYIGYGYKTVSLPFTIKLEDFRVGFDPGTQTAATYESDVLVDEQKHTIAMNEPYEGHGYKVFQASFSKSGAG
;
A
#
# COMPACT_ATOMS: atom_id res chain seq x y z
N MET A 1 10.00 31.54 -8.47
CA MET A 1 9.53 30.68 -7.36
C MET A 1 10.42 30.90 -6.15
N VAL A 2 9.83 31.00 -4.97
CA VAL A 2 10.55 31.06 -3.69
C VAL A 2 9.99 29.95 -2.81
N ALA A 3 10.89 29.14 -2.24
CA ALA A 3 10.54 28.12 -1.27
C ALA A 3 10.81 28.63 0.14
N VAL A 4 9.86 28.43 1.05
CA VAL A 4 9.95 28.79 2.47
C VAL A 4 9.77 27.51 3.28
N ILE A 5 10.70 27.24 4.19
CA ILE A 5 10.56 26.15 5.16
C ILE A 5 9.81 26.74 6.36
N ASP A 6 8.59 26.28 6.56
CA ASP A 6 7.69 26.75 7.61
C ASP A 6 7.96 26.05 8.95
N ASP A 7 8.37 24.78 8.90
CA ASP A 7 8.72 23.97 10.07
C ASP A 7 9.83 22.97 9.75
N TYR A 8 10.59 22.60 10.77
CA TYR A 8 11.61 21.55 10.71
C TYR A 8 11.54 20.67 11.95
N TYR A 9 11.43 19.36 11.75
CA TYR A 9 11.53 18.35 12.80
C TYR A 9 12.81 17.56 12.60
N HIS A 10 13.69 17.56 13.59
CA HIS A 10 14.96 16.82 13.54
C HIS A 10 14.74 15.30 13.50
N HIS A 11 13.71 14.85 14.22
CA HIS A 11 13.16 13.50 14.11
C HIS A 11 11.66 13.62 13.95
N ALA A 12 11.13 13.05 12.89
CA ALA A 12 9.71 13.12 12.57
C ALA A 12 9.17 11.72 12.38
N LYS A 13 7.95 11.49 12.86
CA LYS A 13 7.17 10.31 12.49
C LYS A 13 5.98 10.79 11.67
N SER A 14 5.81 10.20 10.49
CA SER A 14 4.62 10.43 9.70
C SER A 14 3.43 9.64 10.27
N GLU A 15 2.28 10.30 10.26
CA GLU A 15 1.00 9.70 10.55
C GLU A 15 0.05 10.00 9.39
N THR A 16 -0.75 8.99 9.02
CA THR A 16 -1.82 9.20 8.04
C THR A 16 -3.08 9.61 8.78
N LEU A 17 -3.65 10.73 8.35
CA LEU A 17 -4.97 11.19 8.75
C LEU A 17 -5.88 11.25 7.53
N TYR A 18 -7.18 11.20 7.79
CA TYR A 18 -8.20 11.50 6.79
C TYR A 18 -9.01 12.69 7.29
N VAL A 19 -9.00 13.77 6.51
CA VAL A 19 -9.72 15.01 6.84
C VAL A 19 -10.91 15.16 5.93
N LYS A 20 -12.01 15.69 6.46
CA LYS A 20 -13.22 15.99 5.68
C LYS A 20 -12.89 16.86 4.48
N ASP A 21 -13.39 16.47 3.32
CA ASP A 21 -13.22 17.19 2.06
C ASP A 21 -14.52 17.10 1.22
N ASN A 22 -14.64 17.90 0.16
CA ASN A 22 -15.80 17.87 -0.75
C ASN A 22 -15.72 16.71 -1.75
N GLU A 23 -14.51 16.18 -1.95
CA GLU A 23 -14.16 15.06 -2.81
C GLU A 23 -13.36 14.01 -2.02
N GLY A 24 -13.08 12.87 -2.63
CA GLY A 24 -12.29 11.81 -2.02
C GLY A 24 -13.10 10.64 -1.49
N ILE A 25 -12.51 9.89 -0.56
CA ILE A 25 -12.98 8.57 -0.16
C ILE A 25 -13.59 8.57 1.24
N PRO A 26 -14.59 7.70 1.51
CA PRO A 26 -15.07 7.49 2.86
C PRO A 26 -13.94 7.05 3.79
N ALA A 27 -13.88 7.62 4.97
CA ALA A 27 -12.90 7.29 5.98
C ALA A 27 -13.55 7.23 7.36
N VAL A 28 -13.14 6.24 8.16
CA VAL A 28 -13.60 6.04 9.53
C VAL A 28 -12.40 5.88 10.45
N GLU A 29 -12.41 6.57 11.58
CA GLU A 29 -11.44 6.38 12.66
C GLU A 29 -12.06 5.49 13.72
N LEU A 30 -11.48 4.31 13.93
CA LEU A 30 -11.84 3.43 15.03
C LEU A 30 -10.83 3.56 16.16
N ARG A 31 -11.31 3.68 17.40
CA ARG A 31 -10.49 3.48 18.59
C ARG A 31 -10.70 2.06 19.09
N LEU A 32 -9.63 1.28 19.11
CA LEU A 32 -9.62 -0.05 19.70
C LEU A 32 -9.05 0.03 21.10
N PHE A 33 -9.81 -0.44 22.08
CA PHE A 33 -9.40 -0.33 23.47
C PHE A 33 -9.83 -1.49 24.37
N ASN A 34 -8.98 -1.80 25.35
CA ASN A 34 -9.25 -2.60 26.54
C ASN A 34 -8.27 -2.16 27.66
N GLN A 35 -8.00 -3.03 28.64
CA GLN A 35 -7.07 -2.70 29.74
C GLN A 35 -5.59 -2.58 29.30
N ASN A 36 -5.21 -3.22 28.19
CA ASN A 36 -3.82 -3.32 27.71
C ASN A 36 -3.58 -2.59 26.38
N VAL A 37 -4.64 -2.28 25.65
CA VAL A 37 -4.60 -1.69 24.31
C VAL A 37 -5.44 -0.43 24.33
N ASP A 38 -4.94 0.66 23.75
CA ASP A 38 -5.70 1.86 23.43
C ASP A 38 -5.05 2.52 22.21
N GLN A 39 -5.64 2.32 21.04
CA GLN A 39 -5.08 2.80 19.77
C GLN A 39 -6.17 3.27 18.83
N LYS A 40 -5.82 4.24 17.98
CA LYS A 40 -6.69 4.74 16.91
C LYS A 40 -6.18 4.29 15.55
N ILE A 41 -7.10 3.89 14.69
CA ILE A 41 -6.81 3.35 13.37
C ILE A 41 -7.80 3.96 12.37
N TRP A 42 -7.29 4.41 11.24
CA TRP A 42 -8.10 4.80 10.10
C TRP A 42 -8.36 3.62 9.17
N LEU A 43 -9.62 3.44 8.76
CA LEU A 43 -10.02 2.54 7.70
C LEU A 43 -10.65 3.33 6.56
N THR A 44 -10.44 2.84 5.34
CA THR A 44 -11.13 3.31 4.14
C THR A 44 -11.49 2.11 3.29
N PRO A 45 -12.48 2.21 2.38
CA PRO A 45 -12.78 1.13 1.45
C PRO A 45 -11.60 0.68 0.60
N VAL A 46 -10.65 1.59 0.34
CA VAL A 46 -9.47 1.30 -0.49
C VAL A 46 -8.40 0.53 0.28
N LEU A 47 -8.33 0.69 1.61
CA LEU A 47 -7.37 -0.06 2.44
C LEU A 47 -7.73 -1.54 2.55
N GLY A 48 -8.98 -1.92 2.29
CA GLY A 48 -9.45 -3.30 2.39
C GLY A 48 -9.46 -3.81 3.83
N THR A 49 -8.71 -4.89 4.07
CA THR A 49 -8.61 -5.58 5.36
C THR A 49 -7.28 -5.26 6.06
N MET A 50 -7.36 -4.85 7.32
CA MET A 50 -6.21 -4.64 8.20
C MET A 50 -6.10 -5.76 9.22
N ASN A 51 -4.94 -6.42 9.27
CA ASN A 51 -4.67 -7.50 10.22
C ASN A 51 -4.13 -6.94 11.55
N LEU A 52 -4.67 -7.45 12.66
CA LEU A 52 -4.34 -7.10 14.04
C LEU A 52 -3.88 -8.34 14.83
N GLY A 53 -3.06 -9.18 14.18
CA GLY A 53 -2.69 -10.49 14.70
C GLY A 53 -3.80 -11.51 14.45
N PRO A 54 -4.44 -12.09 15.48
CA PRO A 54 -5.49 -13.10 15.31
C PRO A 54 -6.87 -12.51 14.96
N ALA A 55 -6.94 -11.20 14.68
CA ALA A 55 -8.17 -10.49 14.36
C ALA A 55 -7.95 -9.55 13.17
N SER A 56 -9.03 -9.17 12.49
CA SER A 56 -9.00 -8.27 11.34
C SER A 56 -10.06 -7.19 11.43
N LEU A 57 -9.78 -6.06 10.80
CA LEU A 57 -10.73 -4.98 10.55
C LEU A 57 -10.90 -4.78 9.06
N SER A 58 -12.12 -4.52 8.60
CA SER A 58 -12.33 -4.14 7.20
C SER A 58 -13.36 -3.01 7.08
N PHE A 59 -13.28 -2.28 5.98
CA PHE A 59 -14.30 -1.33 5.59
C PHE A 59 -14.61 -1.52 4.10
N THR A 60 -15.88 -1.71 3.75
CA THR A 60 -16.31 -1.94 2.36
C THR A 60 -17.48 -1.04 1.98
N ARG A 61 -17.66 -0.78 0.68
CA ARG A 61 -18.88 -0.17 0.15
C ARG A 61 -19.90 -1.26 -0.22
N LEU A 62 -21.16 -0.99 0.06
CA LEU A 62 -22.31 -1.82 -0.27
C LEU A 62 -23.09 -1.10 -1.39
N PRO A 63 -22.75 -1.33 -2.67
CA PRO A 63 -23.18 -0.47 -3.77
C PRO A 63 -24.67 -0.62 -4.13
N ASN A 64 -25.32 -1.70 -3.69
CA ASN A 64 -26.70 -2.00 -4.03
C ASN A 64 -27.42 -2.71 -2.88
N LYS A 65 -28.75 -2.82 -3.00
CA LYS A 65 -29.61 -3.44 -1.98
C LYS A 65 -29.32 -4.92 -1.74
N LYS A 66 -28.82 -5.65 -2.75
CA LYS A 66 -28.41 -7.05 -2.58
C LYS A 66 -27.20 -7.15 -1.65
N ALA A 67 -26.14 -6.38 -1.93
CA ALA A 67 -24.94 -6.34 -1.10
C ALA A 67 -25.26 -5.87 0.33
N GLU A 68 -26.14 -4.87 0.46
CA GLU A 68 -26.62 -4.42 1.77
C GLU A 68 -27.36 -5.54 2.54
N ALA A 69 -28.29 -6.25 1.89
CA ALA A 69 -29.02 -7.35 2.49
C ALA A 69 -28.09 -8.49 2.91
N GLN A 70 -27.16 -8.90 2.04
CA GLN A 70 -26.15 -9.93 2.33
C GLN A 70 -25.29 -9.55 3.54
N PHE A 71 -24.80 -8.32 3.59
CA PHE A 71 -24.00 -7.84 4.72
C PHE A 71 -24.81 -7.88 6.03
N ARG A 72 -26.08 -7.45 5.99
CA ARG A 72 -26.99 -7.45 7.16
C ARG A 72 -27.31 -8.86 7.66
N GLU A 73 -27.47 -9.83 6.78
CA GLU A 73 -27.74 -11.22 7.15
C GLU A 73 -26.57 -11.88 7.89
N GLY A 74 -25.35 -11.34 7.75
CA GLY A 74 -24.11 -11.93 8.24
C GLY A 74 -23.45 -12.82 7.18
N ALA A 75 -22.18 -13.14 7.39
CA ALA A 75 -21.40 -13.97 6.50
C ALA A 75 -22.04 -15.37 6.39
N LYS A 76 -22.41 -15.75 5.18
CA LYS A 76 -22.78 -17.12 4.83
C LYS A 76 -21.84 -17.52 3.71
N GLU A 77 -21.17 -18.66 3.83
CA GLU A 77 -20.32 -19.15 2.75
C GLU A 77 -21.19 -19.54 1.56
N VAL A 78 -21.31 -18.63 0.59
CA VAL A 78 -22.12 -18.87 -0.60
C VAL A 78 -21.48 -18.15 -1.80
N GLY A 79 -20.26 -18.54 -2.17
CA GLY A 79 -19.74 -18.21 -3.51
C GLY A 79 -18.28 -17.76 -3.64
N ARG A 80 -17.96 -17.22 -4.82
CA ARG A 80 -16.61 -16.83 -5.26
C ARG A 80 -16.12 -15.53 -4.66
N GLY A 81 -16.99 -14.70 -4.07
CA GLY A 81 -16.62 -13.45 -3.41
C GLY A 81 -16.80 -12.20 -4.28
N LEU A 82 -16.20 -11.10 -3.87
CA LEU A 82 -16.40 -9.76 -4.45
C LEU A 82 -15.08 -9.14 -4.89
N VAL A 83 -15.09 -8.43 -6.01
CA VAL A 83 -13.99 -7.56 -6.46
C VAL A 83 -14.41 -6.12 -6.26
N GLN A 84 -13.68 -5.37 -5.45
CA GLN A 84 -13.77 -3.93 -5.39
C GLN A 84 -12.86 -3.36 -6.48
N LEU A 85 -13.43 -2.59 -7.39
CA LEU A 85 -12.74 -1.93 -8.50
C LEU A 85 -12.82 -0.42 -8.28
N LEU A 86 -11.70 0.26 -8.33
CA LEU A 86 -11.62 1.71 -8.48
C LEU A 86 -11.05 1.99 -9.86
N LEU A 87 -11.84 2.55 -10.77
CA LEU A 87 -11.40 2.92 -12.12
C LEU A 87 -11.54 4.44 -12.27
N ASN A 88 -10.43 5.14 -12.51
CA ASN A 88 -10.39 6.61 -12.59
C ASN A 88 -11.11 7.28 -11.39
N ASP A 89 -10.81 6.81 -10.18
CA ASP A 89 -11.44 7.21 -8.91
C ASP A 89 -12.96 6.94 -8.78
N ALA A 90 -13.57 6.25 -9.75
CA ALA A 90 -14.95 5.78 -9.68
C ALA A 90 -15.01 4.35 -9.10
N PRO A 91 -15.58 4.16 -7.89
CA PRO A 91 -15.63 2.85 -7.25
C PRO A 91 -16.84 2.04 -7.68
N GLN A 92 -16.61 0.77 -7.98
CA GLN A 92 -17.61 -0.25 -8.29
C GLN A 92 -17.28 -1.54 -7.53
N VAL A 93 -18.30 -2.31 -7.14
CA VAL A 93 -18.09 -3.67 -6.62
C VAL A 93 -18.74 -4.68 -7.56
N VAL A 94 -17.97 -5.68 -7.94
CA VAL A 94 -18.39 -6.77 -8.83
C VAL A 94 -18.49 -8.05 -8.02
N ASP A 95 -19.66 -8.69 -8.09
CA ASP A 95 -19.93 -10.00 -7.49
C ASP A 95 -19.41 -11.09 -8.45
N LEU A 96 -18.36 -11.81 -8.07
CA LEU A 96 -17.70 -12.79 -8.94
C LEU A 96 -18.62 -13.94 -9.33
N ASP A 97 -19.67 -14.21 -8.56
CA ASP A 97 -20.64 -15.24 -8.92
C ASP A 97 -21.51 -14.85 -10.12
N LYS A 98 -21.52 -13.56 -10.49
CA LYS A 98 -22.16 -13.08 -11.73
C LYS A 98 -21.25 -13.15 -12.95
N LEU A 99 -19.97 -13.45 -12.77
CA LEU A 99 -19.02 -13.54 -13.88
C LEU A 99 -18.92 -14.99 -14.36
N ASN A 100 -19.01 -15.16 -15.67
CA ASN A 100 -18.67 -16.40 -16.34
C ASN A 100 -17.21 -16.33 -16.80
N ILE A 101 -16.51 -17.46 -16.75
CA ILE A 101 -15.11 -17.50 -17.15
C ILE A 101 -15.00 -17.21 -18.65
N GLY A 102 -14.13 -16.26 -19.02
CA GLY A 102 -13.89 -15.84 -20.40
C GLY A 102 -14.97 -14.93 -21.00
N GLU A 103 -15.99 -14.54 -20.23
CA GLU A 103 -17.04 -13.63 -20.71
C GLU A 103 -16.85 -12.21 -20.15
N PRO A 104 -16.91 -11.17 -21.01
CA PRO A 104 -16.81 -9.79 -20.56
C PRO A 104 -18.07 -9.38 -19.78
N PHE A 105 -17.89 -8.96 -18.53
CA PHE A 105 -18.94 -8.37 -17.71
C PHE A 105 -18.92 -6.84 -17.85
N PRO A 106 -20.02 -6.19 -18.24
CA PRO A 106 -20.05 -4.74 -18.41
C PRO A 106 -19.90 -4.00 -17.07
N LEU A 107 -19.05 -2.99 -17.04
CA LEU A 107 -18.85 -2.10 -15.89
C LEU A 107 -19.72 -0.85 -15.98
N GLU A 108 -19.81 -0.09 -14.88
CA GLU A 108 -20.56 1.18 -14.85
C GLU A 108 -19.88 2.28 -15.69
N HIS A 109 -18.56 2.18 -15.88
CA HIS A 109 -17.81 3.06 -16.78
C HIS A 109 -18.09 2.68 -18.24
N GLU A 110 -18.48 3.65 -19.05
CA GLU A 110 -18.84 3.42 -20.45
C GLU A 110 -17.69 2.76 -21.23
N GLY A 111 -18.02 1.70 -21.97
CA GLY A 111 -17.06 0.92 -22.76
C GLY A 111 -16.09 0.05 -21.95
N ALA A 112 -16.19 0.04 -20.61
CA ALA A 112 -15.33 -0.79 -19.77
C ALA A 112 -15.97 -2.15 -19.44
N THR A 113 -15.15 -3.20 -19.41
CA THR A 113 -15.58 -4.54 -19.05
C THR A 113 -14.58 -5.21 -18.10
N LEU A 114 -15.08 -6.11 -17.26
CA LEU A 114 -14.26 -6.97 -16.42
C LEU A 114 -14.53 -8.43 -16.80
N GLU A 115 -13.48 -9.17 -17.11
CA GLU A 115 -13.58 -10.57 -17.49
C GLU A 115 -12.92 -11.42 -16.39
N LEU A 116 -13.61 -12.47 -15.94
CA LEU A 116 -13.00 -13.48 -15.09
C LEU A 116 -12.23 -14.45 -15.98
N VAL A 117 -10.91 -14.36 -15.96
CA VAL A 117 -10.06 -15.25 -16.77
C VAL A 117 -9.91 -16.60 -16.07
N GLU A 118 -9.72 -16.58 -14.75
CA GLU A 118 -9.50 -17.80 -13.97
C GLU A 118 -9.93 -17.61 -12.52
N TYR A 119 -10.47 -18.67 -11.92
CA TYR A 119 -10.75 -18.75 -10.48
C TYR A 119 -10.07 -19.97 -9.88
N LEU A 120 -9.20 -19.73 -8.92
CA LEU A 120 -8.40 -20.73 -8.22
C LEU A 120 -8.81 -20.76 -6.74
N PRO A 121 -9.79 -21.58 -6.33
CA PRO A 121 -10.24 -21.63 -4.94
C PRO A 121 -9.11 -21.97 -3.95
N HIS A 122 -8.15 -22.80 -4.35
CA HIS A 122 -6.99 -23.15 -3.52
C HIS A 122 -5.70 -22.96 -4.31
N ALA A 123 -5.32 -21.70 -4.51
CA ALA A 123 -4.13 -21.34 -5.25
C ALA A 123 -2.85 -21.83 -4.56
N THR A 124 -2.08 -22.66 -5.25
CA THR A 124 -0.76 -23.15 -4.84
C THR A 124 0.22 -23.10 -6.01
N VAL A 125 1.50 -22.90 -5.73
CA VAL A 125 2.55 -22.98 -6.76
C VAL A 125 3.07 -24.40 -6.87
N GLU A 126 3.00 -24.99 -8.06
CA GLU A 126 3.59 -26.28 -8.38
C GLU A 126 4.28 -26.18 -9.74
N ASN A 127 5.56 -26.58 -9.83
CA ASN A 127 6.38 -26.46 -11.05
C ASN A 127 6.36 -25.05 -11.68
N ASP A 128 6.52 -24.01 -10.84
CA ASP A 128 6.48 -22.59 -11.22
C ASP A 128 5.17 -22.13 -11.89
N GLN A 129 4.09 -22.90 -11.73
CA GLN A 129 2.75 -22.55 -12.18
C GLN A 129 1.78 -22.44 -11.01
N LEU A 130 0.88 -21.46 -11.09
CA LEU A 130 -0.20 -21.34 -10.13
C LEU A 130 -1.33 -22.30 -10.53
N ILE A 131 -1.68 -23.22 -9.63
CA ILE A 131 -2.74 -24.22 -9.85
C ILE A 131 -3.74 -24.17 -8.69
N SER A 132 -4.93 -24.74 -8.89
CA SER A 132 -5.89 -24.95 -7.80
C SER A 132 -5.80 -26.38 -7.27
N LYS A 133 -5.39 -26.55 -6.01
CA LYS A 133 -5.18 -27.87 -5.38
C LYS A 133 -6.48 -28.57 -4.97
N SER A 134 -7.54 -27.81 -4.70
CA SER A 134 -8.85 -28.33 -4.31
C SER A 134 -9.96 -27.39 -4.81
N PRO A 135 -11.21 -27.87 -4.91
CA PRO A 135 -12.37 -27.01 -5.14
C PRO A 135 -12.72 -26.16 -3.90
N ASP A 136 -12.28 -26.60 -2.72
CA ASP A 136 -12.51 -25.87 -1.48
C ASP A 136 -11.66 -24.60 -1.43
N PRO A 137 -12.28 -23.44 -1.13
CA PRO A 137 -11.66 -22.13 -1.28
C PRO A 137 -10.71 -21.77 -0.13
N HIS A 138 -9.61 -22.53 0.03
CA HIS A 138 -8.64 -22.35 1.12
C HIS A 138 -7.68 -21.18 0.93
N ASN A 139 -7.32 -20.87 -0.31
CA ASN A 139 -6.49 -19.71 -0.67
C ASN A 139 -6.99 -19.16 -2.01
N PRO A 140 -8.15 -18.49 -2.02
CA PRO A 140 -8.79 -18.11 -3.26
C PRO A 140 -8.00 -17.05 -3.99
N ALA A 141 -7.73 -17.29 -5.26
CA ALA A 141 -7.16 -16.32 -6.18
C ALA A 141 -8.03 -16.19 -7.44
N VAL A 142 -7.99 -15.01 -8.04
CA VAL A 142 -8.65 -14.73 -9.32
C VAL A 142 -7.69 -14.07 -10.27
N LYS A 143 -7.81 -14.46 -11.53
CA LYS A 143 -7.22 -13.77 -12.66
C LYS A 143 -8.32 -12.98 -13.36
N LEU A 144 -8.13 -11.67 -13.47
CA LEU A 144 -9.12 -10.75 -14.04
C LEU A 144 -8.51 -9.96 -15.18
N LEU A 145 -9.30 -9.71 -16.22
CA LEU A 145 -8.93 -8.85 -17.33
C LEU A 145 -9.87 -7.65 -17.36
N LEU A 146 -9.34 -6.47 -17.03
CA LEU A 146 -10.04 -5.20 -17.07
C LEU A 146 -9.78 -4.54 -18.42
N LYS A 147 -10.82 -4.35 -19.23
CA LYS A 147 -10.75 -3.66 -20.51
C LYS A 147 -11.47 -2.33 -20.42
N THR A 148 -10.91 -1.32 -21.08
CA THR A 148 -11.47 0.03 -21.24
C THR A 148 -11.29 0.45 -22.69
N PRO A 149 -11.93 1.54 -23.15
CA PRO A 149 -11.62 2.12 -24.46
C PRO A 149 -10.15 2.56 -24.62
N GLN A 150 -9.46 2.87 -23.51
CA GLN A 150 -8.07 3.32 -23.50
C GLN A 150 -7.05 2.16 -23.58
N GLY A 151 -7.41 0.98 -23.07
CA GLY A 151 -6.48 -0.14 -22.95
C GLY A 151 -7.01 -1.26 -22.07
N GLU A 152 -6.15 -2.22 -21.76
CA GLU A 152 -6.46 -3.39 -20.94
C GLU A 152 -5.38 -3.70 -19.90
N GLN A 153 -5.81 -4.25 -18.77
CA GLN A 153 -4.95 -4.64 -17.66
C GLN A 153 -5.33 -6.03 -17.15
N GLU A 154 -4.34 -6.90 -17.02
CA GLU A 154 -4.49 -8.21 -16.40
C GLU A 154 -4.06 -8.16 -14.94
N TRP A 155 -4.88 -8.73 -14.06
CA TRP A 155 -4.68 -8.71 -12.62
C TRP A 155 -4.71 -10.12 -12.04
N LEU A 156 -3.78 -10.41 -11.14
CA LEU A 156 -3.82 -11.58 -10.28
C LEU A 156 -4.05 -11.11 -8.85
N LEU A 157 -5.17 -11.53 -8.26
CA LEU A 157 -5.60 -11.08 -6.94
C LEU A 157 -5.86 -12.28 -6.02
N PHE A 158 -5.38 -12.21 -4.78
CA PHE A 158 -5.60 -13.17 -3.72
C PHE A 158 -6.52 -12.58 -2.65
N ALA A 159 -7.51 -13.36 -2.20
CA ALA A 159 -8.44 -12.89 -1.16
C ALA A 159 -7.78 -12.82 0.24
N LEU A 160 -6.86 -13.74 0.53
CA LEU A 160 -6.23 -13.88 1.86
C LEU A 160 -4.83 -13.27 1.94
N LEU A 161 -4.20 -13.00 0.79
CA LEU A 161 -2.83 -12.49 0.67
C LEU A 161 -2.81 -11.25 -0.24
N PRO A 162 -3.54 -10.17 0.12
CA PRO A 162 -3.69 -8.99 -0.74
C PRO A 162 -2.37 -8.29 -1.07
N GLU A 163 -1.32 -8.51 -0.28
CA GLU A 163 0.05 -8.05 -0.54
C GLU A 163 0.70 -8.69 -1.77
N LEU A 164 0.17 -9.83 -2.24
CA LEU A 164 0.62 -10.51 -3.46
C LEU A 164 -0.16 -10.05 -4.70
N ASN A 165 -1.15 -9.18 -4.54
CA ASN A 165 -1.96 -8.68 -5.65
C ASN A 165 -1.07 -7.91 -6.62
N THR A 166 -1.12 -8.29 -7.89
CA THR A 166 -0.25 -7.72 -8.91
C THR A 166 -0.99 -7.43 -10.20
N ARG A 167 -0.56 -6.36 -10.87
CA ARG A 167 -0.91 -6.10 -12.26
C ARG A 167 0.09 -6.86 -13.13
N VAL A 168 -0.37 -7.94 -13.75
CA VAL A 168 0.45 -8.87 -14.54
C VAL A 168 0.86 -8.24 -15.86
N SER A 169 -0.06 -7.51 -16.51
CA SER A 169 0.20 -6.83 -17.78
C SER A 169 -0.63 -5.55 -17.93
N ASN A 170 -0.19 -4.69 -18.83
CA ASN A 170 -0.85 -3.43 -19.20
C ASN A 170 -0.60 -3.20 -20.70
N SER A 171 -1.65 -2.98 -21.48
CA SER A 171 -1.55 -2.65 -22.91
C SER A 171 -2.49 -1.49 -23.26
N GLY A 172 -2.10 -0.66 -24.24
CA GLY A 172 -2.80 0.58 -24.59
C GLY A 172 -2.32 1.81 -23.81
N GLU A 173 -3.17 2.82 -23.70
CA GLU A 173 -2.91 4.00 -22.87
C GLU A 173 -3.00 3.63 -21.38
N ASN A 174 -2.14 4.24 -20.56
CA ASN A 174 -2.12 3.96 -19.13
C ASN A 174 -3.33 4.61 -18.46
N PHE A 175 -4.16 3.81 -17.79
CA PHE A 175 -5.30 4.26 -17.01
C PHE A 175 -5.18 3.79 -15.55
N ASP A 176 -5.73 4.59 -14.63
CA ASP A 176 -5.64 4.34 -13.20
C ASP A 176 -6.75 3.39 -12.76
N ALA A 177 -6.34 2.17 -12.39
CA ALA A 177 -7.22 1.18 -11.79
C ALA A 177 -6.58 0.52 -10.56
N SER A 178 -7.40 0.27 -9.54
CA SER A 178 -7.06 -0.53 -8.36
C SER A 178 -8.14 -1.58 -8.15
N LEU A 179 -7.74 -2.84 -8.01
CA LEU A 179 -8.66 -3.96 -7.74
C LEU A 179 -8.28 -4.63 -6.42
N LEU A 180 -9.30 -4.95 -5.62
CA LEU A 180 -9.16 -5.75 -4.42
C LEU A 180 -10.17 -6.90 -4.45
N TYR A 181 -9.66 -8.13 -4.37
CA TYR A 181 -10.49 -9.31 -4.23
C TYR A 181 -10.72 -9.61 -2.74
N THR A 182 -11.99 -9.76 -2.36
CA THR A 182 -12.42 -10.08 -1.00
C THR A 182 -13.38 -11.26 -1.04
N ARG A 183 -13.26 -12.17 -0.07
CA ARG A 183 -14.22 -13.26 0.12
C ARG A 183 -14.59 -13.34 1.60
N GLU A 184 -15.89 -13.37 1.86
CA GLU A 184 -16.41 -13.52 3.22
C GLU A 184 -16.27 -15.00 3.63
N GLU A 185 -15.35 -15.29 4.55
CA GLU A 185 -15.27 -16.61 5.17
C GLU A 185 -15.92 -16.55 6.55
N ASN A 186 -16.92 -17.41 6.79
CA ASN A 186 -17.45 -17.58 8.14
C ASN A 186 -16.64 -18.68 8.86
N LYS A 187 -15.32 -18.49 8.98
CA LYS A 187 -14.41 -19.42 9.69
C LYS A 187 -14.41 -19.23 11.20
N GLY A 188 -15.20 -18.31 11.74
CA GLY A 188 -15.09 -17.89 13.13
C GLY A 188 -13.79 -17.11 13.42
N ASP A 189 -13.15 -16.59 12.37
CA ASP A 189 -12.05 -15.64 12.51
C ASP A 189 -12.57 -14.34 13.10
N ARG A 190 -11.77 -13.76 13.99
CA ARG A 190 -12.15 -12.56 14.75
C ARG A 190 -12.16 -11.36 13.79
N SER A 191 -13.33 -10.96 13.31
CA SER A 191 -13.45 -9.87 12.32
C SER A 191 -14.42 -8.77 12.76
N LEU A 192 -14.04 -7.51 12.58
CA LEU A 192 -14.94 -6.37 12.72
C LEU A 192 -14.99 -5.68 11.37
N GLU A 193 -16.15 -5.78 10.75
CA GLU A 193 -16.34 -5.37 9.37
C GLU A 193 -17.30 -4.19 9.35
N LEU A 194 -16.95 -3.14 8.63
CA LEU A 194 -17.79 -1.98 8.38
C LEU A 194 -18.29 -2.01 6.94
N GLY A 195 -19.57 -1.71 6.75
CA GLY A 195 -20.21 -1.62 5.46
C GLY A 195 -20.87 -0.25 5.27
N LEU A 196 -20.54 0.45 4.18
CA LEU A 196 -21.16 1.72 3.81
C LEU A 196 -22.23 1.52 2.75
N THR A 197 -23.49 1.79 3.08
CA THR A 197 -24.59 1.73 2.11
C THR A 197 -24.50 2.85 1.08
N LYS A 198 -25.16 2.68 -0.07
CA LYS A 198 -25.30 3.73 -1.10
C LYS A 198 -25.93 5.02 -0.54
N GLN A 199 -26.75 4.93 0.50
CA GLN A 199 -27.40 6.06 1.16
C GLN A 199 -26.50 6.75 2.21
N GLY A 200 -25.31 6.23 2.47
CA GLY A 200 -24.36 6.81 3.43
C GLY A 200 -24.48 6.29 4.86
N GLU A 201 -25.33 5.29 5.10
CA GLU A 201 -25.46 4.61 6.41
C GLU A 201 -24.28 3.67 6.64
N LEU A 202 -23.71 3.69 7.85
CA LEU A 202 -22.70 2.74 8.28
C LEU A 202 -23.34 1.57 9.02
N LEU A 203 -22.94 0.38 8.61
CA LEU A 203 -23.27 -0.88 9.26
C LEU A 203 -21.99 -1.50 9.81
N TYR A 204 -22.11 -2.28 10.88
CA TYR A 204 -21.03 -3.11 11.37
C TYR A 204 -21.51 -4.53 11.64
N ARG A 205 -20.61 -5.50 11.49
CA ARG A 205 -20.79 -6.84 12.04
C ARG A 205 -19.51 -7.35 12.67
N VAL A 206 -19.67 -8.30 13.59
CA VAL A 206 -18.57 -8.93 14.32
C VAL A 206 -18.61 -10.43 14.08
N ASP A 207 -17.47 -11.02 13.72
CA ASP A 207 -17.27 -12.44 13.47
C ASP A 207 -18.31 -13.01 12.49
N GLY A 208 -18.57 -12.28 11.40
CA GLY A 208 -19.54 -12.69 10.37
C GLY A 208 -20.99 -12.77 10.85
N LYS A 209 -21.34 -12.27 12.04
CA LYS A 209 -22.73 -12.27 12.54
C LYS A 209 -23.60 -11.24 11.81
N GLN A 210 -24.89 -11.20 12.15
CA GLN A 210 -25.80 -10.19 11.61
C GLN A 210 -25.30 -8.76 11.85
N ALA A 211 -25.36 -7.94 10.82
CA ALA A 211 -24.92 -6.56 10.92
C ALA A 211 -25.96 -5.67 11.60
N LYS A 212 -25.48 -4.62 12.25
CA LYS A 212 -26.27 -3.58 12.91
C LYS A 212 -25.81 -2.20 12.45
N PRO A 213 -26.67 -1.17 12.50
CA PRO A 213 -26.22 0.20 12.27
C PRO A 213 -25.18 0.64 13.31
N ILE A 214 -24.27 1.53 12.91
CA ILE A 214 -23.34 2.21 13.80
C ILE A 214 -23.26 3.69 13.45
N ALA A 215 -23.28 4.54 14.46
CA ALA A 215 -23.10 5.97 14.35
C ALA A 215 -21.79 6.43 15.03
N GLN A 216 -21.33 7.62 14.68
CA GLN A 216 -20.17 8.21 15.34
C GLN A 216 -20.44 8.36 16.85
N GLY A 217 -19.48 7.94 17.67
CA GLY A 217 -19.57 7.86 19.14
C GLY A 217 -20.03 6.49 19.66
N ASP A 218 -20.59 5.62 18.80
CA ASP A 218 -21.02 4.30 19.22
C ASP A 218 -19.83 3.38 19.50
N THR A 219 -20.00 2.50 20.48
CA THR A 219 -19.03 1.48 20.87
C THR A 219 -19.54 0.08 20.59
N VAL A 220 -18.72 -0.71 19.91
CA VAL A 220 -18.94 -2.12 19.57
C VAL A 220 -18.15 -3.00 20.52
N LYS A 221 -18.83 -3.96 21.16
CA LYS A 221 -18.20 -5.06 21.88
C LYS A 221 -17.81 -6.15 20.87
N THR A 222 -16.51 -6.36 20.67
CA THR A 222 -16.03 -7.37 19.70
C THR A 222 -16.09 -8.79 20.28
N GLY A 223 -16.01 -8.93 21.61
CA GLY A 223 -15.91 -10.24 22.25
C GLY A 223 -14.50 -10.84 22.23
N TRP A 224 -13.51 -10.11 21.71
CA TRP A 224 -12.12 -10.59 21.64
C TRP A 224 -11.32 -10.10 22.84
N MET A 225 -11.12 -10.93 23.87
CA MET A 225 -10.31 -10.56 25.04
C MET A 225 -10.71 -9.19 25.64
N ASN A 226 -12.02 -8.92 25.74
CA ASN A 226 -12.61 -7.65 26.21
C ASN A 226 -12.24 -6.41 25.37
N LEU A 227 -11.73 -6.58 24.14
CA LEU A 227 -11.51 -5.50 23.19
C LEU A 227 -12.85 -4.88 22.76
N GLN A 228 -12.87 -3.57 22.68
CA GLN A 228 -13.98 -2.77 22.19
C GLN A 228 -13.50 -1.86 21.06
N ALA A 229 -14.40 -1.54 20.14
CA ALA A 229 -14.15 -0.62 19.04
C ALA A 229 -15.14 0.54 19.10
N GLU A 230 -14.65 1.77 19.28
CA GLU A 230 -15.45 2.99 19.22
C GLU A 230 -15.30 3.64 17.84
N LEU A 231 -16.41 3.99 17.19
CA LEU A 231 -16.39 4.78 15.96
C LEU A 231 -16.19 6.26 16.31
N VAL A 232 -14.94 6.71 16.36
CA VAL A 232 -14.58 8.06 16.81
C VAL A 232 -14.98 9.12 15.78
N THR A 233 -14.66 8.86 14.52
CA THR A 233 -14.87 9.83 13.43
C THR A 233 -15.39 9.12 12.19
N TYR A 234 -16.37 9.70 11.51
CA TYR A 234 -16.78 9.31 10.16
C TYR A 234 -16.77 10.50 9.21
N HIS A 235 -16.06 10.35 8.09
CA HIS A 235 -16.06 11.28 6.98
C HIS A 235 -16.58 10.56 5.72
N PRO A 236 -17.79 10.91 5.21
CA PRO A 236 -18.31 10.33 3.97
C PRO A 236 -17.41 10.61 2.75
N LYS A 237 -16.73 11.74 2.77
CA LYS A 237 -15.72 12.16 1.80
C LYS A 237 -14.54 12.75 2.56
N ALA A 238 -13.38 12.14 2.39
CA ALA A 238 -12.16 12.53 3.04
C ALA A 238 -10.98 12.47 2.09
N ARG A 239 -10.06 13.40 2.30
CA ARG A 239 -8.75 13.41 1.65
C ARG A 239 -7.72 12.86 2.62
N LYS A 240 -6.85 11.98 2.12
CA LYS A 240 -5.68 11.51 2.86
C LYS A 240 -4.72 12.67 3.09
N GLU A 241 -4.25 12.84 4.31
CA GLU A 241 -3.26 13.83 4.68
C GLU A 241 -2.14 13.18 5.47
N LYS A 242 -0.90 13.53 5.13
CA LYS A 242 0.30 13.12 5.86
C LYS A 242 0.57 14.18 6.92
N LEU A 243 0.32 13.85 8.18
CA LEU A 243 0.75 14.65 9.30
C LEU A 243 2.16 14.24 9.70
N MET A 244 2.99 15.20 10.09
CA MET A 244 4.25 14.91 10.77
C MET A 244 4.11 15.23 12.25
N LYS A 245 4.60 14.33 13.09
CA LYS A 245 4.81 14.60 14.51
C LYS A 245 6.29 14.61 14.82
N GLU A 246 6.71 15.62 15.57
CA GLU A 246 8.06 15.67 16.11
C GLU A 246 8.26 14.56 17.15
N VAL A 247 9.39 13.88 17.07
CA VAL A 247 9.79 12.81 17.98
C VAL A 247 10.98 13.30 18.78
N HIS A 248 10.90 13.18 20.10
CA HIS A 248 12.03 13.43 20.99
C HIS A 248 12.57 12.08 21.49
N PRO A 249 13.60 11.51 20.85
CA PRO A 249 14.17 10.24 21.28
C PRO A 249 14.73 10.36 22.69
N LYS A 250 14.63 9.27 23.46
CA LYS A 250 15.28 9.18 24.76
C LYS A 250 16.80 9.17 24.58
N LYS A 251 17.51 9.73 25.57
CA LYS A 251 18.97 9.73 25.59
C LYS A 251 19.54 8.33 25.39
N GLY A 252 20.49 8.16 24.46
CA GLY A 252 21.09 6.88 24.09
C GLY A 252 20.26 6.02 23.13
N LYS A 253 19.24 6.61 22.48
CA LYS A 253 18.39 5.98 21.43
C LYS A 253 18.27 6.87 20.18
N GLU A 254 19.10 7.90 20.06
CA GLU A 254 19.11 8.84 18.95
C GLU A 254 19.48 8.16 17.62
N ASP A 255 20.30 7.12 17.68
CA ASP A 255 20.67 6.25 16.55
C ASP A 255 19.48 5.52 15.92
N LYS A 256 18.42 5.28 16.71
CA LYS A 256 17.18 4.61 16.28
C LYS A 256 16.04 5.60 16.04
N ALA A 257 16.30 6.90 16.19
CA ALA A 257 15.30 7.91 15.97
C ALA A 257 14.97 8.03 14.47
N PRO A 258 13.73 8.34 14.11
CA PRO A 258 13.36 8.50 12.71
C PRO A 258 14.06 9.73 12.11
N GLY A 259 14.10 9.78 10.77
CA GLY A 259 14.74 10.87 10.04
C GLY A 259 14.02 12.21 10.21
N PRO A 260 14.64 13.31 9.73
CA PRO A 260 14.05 14.62 9.80
C PRO A 260 12.96 14.80 8.73
N ALA A 261 12.05 15.74 8.98
CA ALA A 261 11.09 16.23 8.00
C ALA A 261 11.05 17.76 7.98
N ILE A 262 10.79 18.33 6.80
CA ILE A 262 10.55 19.76 6.61
C ILE A 262 9.12 19.99 6.14
N ARG A 263 8.50 21.04 6.64
CA ARG A 263 7.28 21.59 6.05
C ARG A 263 7.66 22.76 5.18
N MET A 264 7.16 22.77 3.96
CA MET A 264 7.54 23.77 2.97
C MET A 264 6.32 24.31 2.24
N SER A 265 6.36 25.61 1.98
CA SER A 265 5.48 26.34 1.09
C SER A 265 6.30 26.90 -0.07
N ILE A 266 5.74 26.87 -1.29
CA ILE A 266 6.41 27.37 -2.48
C ILE A 266 5.45 28.26 -3.25
N ASN A 267 5.84 29.51 -3.45
CA ASN A 267 5.08 30.46 -4.25
C ASN A 267 5.25 30.17 -5.74
N GLY A 268 4.12 30.13 -6.45
CA GLY A 268 4.06 29.87 -7.90
C GLY A 268 3.80 28.40 -8.28
N LEU A 269 3.32 27.57 -7.34
CA LEU A 269 2.87 26.21 -7.61
C LEU A 269 1.34 26.14 -7.60
N GLN A 270 0.80 25.38 -8.55
CA GLN A 270 -0.62 25.04 -8.54
C GLN A 270 -0.97 24.28 -7.26
N GLY A 271 -2.06 24.69 -6.61
CA GLY A 271 -2.54 24.09 -5.38
C GLY A 271 -1.95 24.63 -4.08
N GLY A 272 -0.85 25.40 -4.12
CA GLY A 272 -0.38 26.40 -3.13
C GLY A 272 -0.33 26.08 -1.62
N LYS A 273 -0.67 24.85 -1.19
CA LYS A 273 -0.75 24.49 0.22
C LYS A 273 0.61 24.01 0.72
N PRO A 274 1.00 24.37 1.96
CA PRO A 274 2.20 23.83 2.59
C PRO A 274 2.16 22.30 2.64
N PHE A 275 3.31 21.65 2.46
CA PHE A 275 3.41 20.19 2.52
C PHE A 275 4.69 19.71 3.21
N TRP A 276 4.63 18.50 3.75
CA TRP A 276 5.77 17.85 4.38
C TRP A 276 6.61 17.05 3.38
N LEU A 277 7.93 17.05 3.57
CA LEU A 277 8.89 16.15 2.95
C LEU A 277 9.76 15.52 4.04
N GLU A 278 9.88 14.19 4.03
CA GLU A 278 10.91 13.47 4.78
C GLU A 278 12.22 13.50 3.98
N ARG A 279 13.36 13.31 4.67
CA ARG A 279 14.64 13.21 3.98
C ARG A 279 14.63 11.98 3.06
N GLY A 280 14.83 12.20 1.77
CA GLY A 280 14.73 11.21 0.71
C GLY A 280 13.47 11.38 -0.16
N ASP A 281 12.46 12.09 0.32
CA ASP A 281 11.23 12.33 -0.44
C ASP A 281 11.55 13.20 -1.66
N ILE A 282 10.99 12.82 -2.81
CA ILE A 282 10.91 13.63 -4.04
C ILE A 282 9.45 13.73 -4.42
N ARG A 283 8.98 14.95 -4.65
CA ARG A 283 7.61 15.25 -5.04
C ARG A 283 7.57 15.92 -6.40
N LYS A 284 6.80 15.35 -7.33
CA LYS A 284 6.45 15.96 -8.60
C LYS A 284 5.33 16.99 -8.38
N MET A 285 5.51 18.20 -8.89
CA MET A 285 4.59 19.32 -8.80
C MET A 285 4.50 20.04 -10.14
N MET A 286 3.53 20.92 -10.29
CA MET A 286 3.36 21.76 -11.47
C MET A 286 3.38 23.23 -11.06
N ASP A 287 4.12 24.06 -11.80
CA ASP A 287 4.03 25.51 -11.61
C ASP A 287 2.77 26.10 -12.25
N ASP A 288 2.51 27.38 -11.99
CA ASP A 288 1.36 28.10 -12.54
C ASP A 288 1.33 28.15 -14.07
N SER A 289 2.47 27.89 -14.75
CA SER A 289 2.55 27.83 -16.21
C SER A 289 2.28 26.44 -16.78
N GLY A 290 2.09 25.43 -15.94
CA GLY A 290 1.88 24.04 -16.36
C GLY A 290 3.19 23.23 -16.50
N LYS A 291 4.34 23.79 -16.11
CA LYS A 291 5.63 23.08 -16.19
C LYS A 291 5.81 22.14 -15.01
N GLU A 292 6.25 20.92 -15.31
CA GLU A 292 6.58 19.93 -14.29
C GLU A 292 7.87 20.25 -13.55
N LEU A 293 7.85 20.05 -12.24
CA LEU A 293 8.94 20.32 -11.32
C LEU A 293 9.09 19.15 -10.35
N TYR A 294 10.33 18.83 -9.99
CA TYR A 294 10.64 17.85 -8.95
C TYR A 294 11.27 18.57 -7.77
N ILE A 295 10.70 18.39 -6.59
CA ILE A 295 11.14 19.02 -5.36
C ILE A 295 11.50 17.92 -4.38
N GLY A 296 12.76 17.89 -3.93
CA GLY A 296 13.24 16.88 -3.00
C GLY A 296 13.88 17.48 -1.76
N TYR A 297 13.82 16.73 -0.66
CA TYR A 297 14.57 17.04 0.56
C TYR A 297 15.61 15.95 0.78
N GLY A 298 16.90 16.31 0.80
CA GLY A 298 17.98 15.35 0.90
C GLY A 298 19.24 15.94 1.49
N TYR A 299 20.27 15.11 1.58
CA TYR A 299 21.61 15.62 1.83
C TYR A 299 22.03 16.54 0.69
N LYS A 300 22.87 17.53 1.00
CA LYS A 300 23.51 18.33 -0.02
C LYS A 300 24.28 17.40 -0.96
N THR A 301 23.84 17.32 -2.21
CA THR A 301 24.60 16.64 -3.24
C THR A 301 25.87 17.44 -3.50
N VAL A 302 27.01 16.76 -3.45
CA VAL A 302 28.30 17.32 -3.85
C VAL A 302 28.74 16.62 -5.11
N SER A 303 29.16 17.39 -6.11
CA SER A 303 29.83 16.82 -7.27
C SER A 303 31.18 16.28 -6.83
N LEU A 304 31.42 15.00 -7.11
CA LEU A 304 32.76 14.45 -6.96
C LEU A 304 33.68 15.08 -8.01
N PRO A 305 34.95 15.37 -7.68
CA PRO A 305 35.91 15.94 -8.63
C PRO A 305 36.48 14.89 -9.61
N PHE A 306 35.88 13.70 -9.67
CA PHE A 306 36.24 12.58 -10.53
C PHE A 306 34.97 11.80 -10.91
N THR A 307 35.05 11.04 -11.98
CA THR A 307 34.04 10.06 -12.38
C THR A 307 34.38 8.70 -11.79
N ILE A 308 33.37 7.93 -11.40
CA ILE A 308 33.56 6.56 -10.93
C ILE A 308 32.56 5.61 -11.57
N LYS A 309 33.04 4.43 -11.99
CA LYS A 309 32.23 3.35 -12.54
C LYS A 309 32.71 2.01 -12.01
N LEU A 310 31.81 1.14 -11.59
CA LEU A 310 32.11 -0.25 -11.30
C LEU A 310 32.23 -1.03 -12.62
N GLU A 311 33.36 -1.70 -12.85
CA GLU A 311 33.54 -2.60 -13.99
C GLU A 311 33.22 -4.04 -13.65
N ASP A 312 33.77 -4.54 -12.55
CA ASP A 312 33.65 -5.93 -12.15
C ASP A 312 33.60 -6.05 -10.62
N PHE A 313 32.89 -7.06 -10.14
CA PHE A 313 32.82 -7.39 -8.72
C PHE A 313 32.99 -8.89 -8.52
N ARG A 314 33.93 -9.26 -7.65
CA ARG A 314 34.34 -10.64 -7.41
C ARG A 314 34.22 -10.99 -5.93
N VAL A 315 33.79 -12.22 -5.66
CA VAL A 315 33.71 -12.80 -4.32
C VAL A 315 34.60 -14.03 -4.27
N GLY A 316 35.60 -14.04 -3.38
CA GLY A 316 36.37 -15.23 -3.06
C GLY A 316 35.67 -16.02 -1.95
N PHE A 317 35.74 -17.34 -2.00
CA PHE A 317 35.14 -18.24 -1.00
C PHE A 317 36.21 -19.09 -0.31
N ASP A 318 35.99 -19.40 0.96
CA ASP A 318 36.86 -20.34 1.69
C ASP A 318 36.80 -21.73 1.03
N PRO A 319 37.96 -22.40 0.83
CA PRO A 319 38.01 -23.70 0.19
C PRO A 319 37.05 -24.72 0.82
N GLY A 320 36.14 -25.27 0.03
CA GLY A 320 35.17 -26.27 0.48
C GLY A 320 33.93 -25.71 1.18
N THR A 321 33.74 -24.40 1.22
CA THR A 321 32.52 -23.77 1.78
C THR A 321 31.91 -22.76 0.80
N GLN A 322 30.68 -22.30 1.08
CA GLN A 322 30.10 -21.13 0.41
C GLN A 322 30.25 -19.85 1.24
N THR A 323 31.16 -19.84 2.21
CA THR A 323 31.47 -18.68 3.05
C THR A 323 32.34 -17.72 2.26
N ALA A 324 31.88 -16.49 2.06
CA ALA A 324 32.66 -15.46 1.39
C ALA A 324 33.85 -15.06 2.25
N ALA A 325 35.05 -15.16 1.68
CA ALA A 325 36.33 -14.86 2.31
C ALA A 325 36.91 -13.52 1.85
N THR A 326 36.66 -13.13 0.60
CA THR A 326 37.12 -11.84 0.04
C THR A 326 36.06 -11.19 -0.83
N TYR A 327 36.09 -9.86 -0.87
CA TYR A 327 35.31 -9.05 -1.79
C TYR A 327 36.25 -8.10 -2.52
N GLU A 328 36.16 -8.07 -3.85
CA GLU A 328 36.98 -7.22 -4.69
C GLU A 328 36.11 -6.52 -5.74
N SER A 329 36.39 -5.26 -6.00
CA SER A 329 35.74 -4.49 -7.05
C SER A 329 36.81 -3.86 -7.93
N ASP A 330 36.70 -4.06 -9.23
CA ASP A 330 37.42 -3.25 -10.20
C ASP A 330 36.58 -2.01 -10.52
N VAL A 331 37.14 -0.84 -10.25
CA VAL A 331 36.50 0.45 -10.50
C VAL A 331 37.34 1.26 -11.49
N LEU A 332 36.68 2.00 -12.37
CA LEU A 332 37.30 3.06 -13.15
C LEU A 332 37.11 4.37 -12.41
N VAL A 333 38.21 5.01 -12.04
CA VAL A 333 38.23 6.39 -11.54
C VAL A 333 38.90 7.25 -12.60
N ASP A 334 38.16 8.20 -13.20
CA ASP A 334 38.63 8.98 -14.35
C ASP A 334 39.25 8.12 -15.47
N GLU A 335 38.54 7.04 -15.81
CA GLU A 335 38.94 6.04 -16.82
C GLU A 335 40.20 5.23 -16.46
N GLN A 336 40.75 5.38 -15.24
CA GLN A 336 41.85 4.57 -14.73
C GLN A 336 41.35 3.43 -13.87
N LYS A 337 41.84 2.23 -14.16
CA LYS A 337 41.42 1.01 -13.47
C LYS A 337 42.11 0.88 -12.11
N HIS A 338 41.31 0.70 -11.07
CA HIS A 338 41.75 0.41 -9.71
C HIS A 338 41.00 -0.79 -9.16
N THR A 339 41.70 -1.66 -8.43
CA THR A 339 41.07 -2.73 -7.65
C THR A 339 40.96 -2.26 -6.21
N ILE A 340 39.74 -2.30 -5.66
CA ILE A 340 39.45 -2.04 -4.24
C ILE A 340 39.03 -3.34 -3.58
N ALA A 341 39.50 -3.58 -2.35
CA ALA A 341 39.24 -4.80 -1.60
C ALA A 341 38.94 -4.51 -0.12
N MET A 342 38.59 -5.56 0.64
CA MET A 342 38.41 -5.45 2.09
C MET A 342 39.66 -4.89 2.76
N ASN A 343 39.54 -3.70 3.35
CA ASN A 343 40.61 -2.93 3.99
C ASN A 343 41.64 -2.29 3.02
N GLU A 344 41.43 -2.38 1.71
CA GLU A 344 42.23 -1.70 0.68
C GLU A 344 41.32 -0.80 -0.17
N PRO A 345 40.87 0.36 0.38
CA PRO A 345 40.09 1.32 -0.39
C PRO A 345 40.96 2.03 -1.43
N TYR A 346 40.34 2.53 -2.49
CA TYR A 346 40.98 3.53 -3.34
C TYR A 346 41.07 4.84 -2.56
N GLU A 347 42.25 5.45 -2.54
CA GLU A 347 42.48 6.76 -1.94
C GLU A 347 42.99 7.73 -3.02
N GLY A 348 42.22 8.77 -3.29
CA GLY A 348 42.54 9.74 -4.33
C GLY A 348 41.61 10.94 -4.31
N HIS A 349 42.07 12.08 -4.83
CA HIS A 349 41.32 13.34 -4.86
C HIS A 349 40.82 13.83 -3.48
N GLY A 350 41.41 13.35 -2.39
CA GLY A 350 40.96 13.62 -1.01
C GLY A 350 39.78 12.76 -0.54
N TYR A 351 39.40 11.73 -1.30
CA TYR A 351 38.32 10.79 -0.99
C TYR A 351 38.88 9.39 -0.74
N LYS A 352 38.14 8.59 0.03
CA LYS A 352 38.31 7.15 0.12
C LYS A 352 37.08 6.46 -0.45
N VAL A 353 37.29 5.57 -1.41
CA VAL A 353 36.23 4.75 -2.00
C VAL A 353 36.38 3.33 -1.48
N PHE A 354 35.33 2.85 -0.83
CA PHE A 354 35.26 1.52 -0.24
C PHE A 354 33.99 0.81 -0.69
N GLN A 355 33.99 -0.51 -0.54
CA GLN A 355 32.83 -1.34 -0.78
C GLN A 355 31.84 -1.19 0.38
N ALA A 356 30.59 -0.81 0.10
CA ALA A 356 29.59 -0.57 1.14
C ALA A 356 28.88 -1.86 1.59
N SER A 357 28.38 -2.66 0.64
CA SER A 357 27.69 -3.91 0.90
C SER A 357 27.47 -4.71 -0.39
N PHE A 358 27.31 -6.03 -0.28
CA PHE A 358 26.87 -6.91 -1.36
C PHE A 358 25.55 -7.60 -0.98
N SER A 359 24.61 -7.68 -1.92
CA SER A 359 23.40 -8.49 -1.79
C SER A 359 23.38 -9.59 -2.85
N LYS A 360 23.13 -10.83 -2.43
CA LYS A 360 23.07 -12.00 -3.32
C LYS A 360 21.73 -12.12 -4.06
N SER A 361 20.72 -11.32 -3.67
CA SER A 361 19.46 -11.21 -4.38
C SER A 361 19.57 -10.10 -5.43
N GLY A 362 19.68 -10.46 -6.71
CA GLY A 362 19.64 -9.52 -7.83
C GLY A 362 18.25 -8.90 -8.01
N ALA A 363 17.86 -8.00 -7.12
CA ALA A 363 16.75 -7.09 -7.27
C ALA A 363 17.21 -5.72 -6.77
N GLY A 364 17.74 -4.93 -7.69
CA GLY A 364 17.93 -3.49 -7.52
C GLY A 364 16.70 -2.73 -8.02
#